data_AF-A0A2G4I029-F1
#
_entry.id   AF-A0A2G4I029-F1
#
_cell.length_a   1.000
_cell.length_b   1.000
_cell.length_c   1.000
_cell.angle_alpha   90.00
_cell.angle_beta   90.00
_cell.angle_gamma   90.00
#
_symmetry.space_group_name_H-M   'P 1'
#
loop_
_entity.id
_entity.type
_entity.pdbx_description
1 polymer ?
#
loop_
_entity_poly.entity_id
_entity_poly.type
_entity_poly.pdbx_seq_one_letter_code
_entity_poly.pdbx_strand_id
1 'polypeptide(L)'
;MKLIQYTTLCLFAFSFFIGTSAQNVKNANSSEKKDSLRIAKVKGLRKFREGLFVEKLHLSDAEKTNFFLIYDGYQLKLREAKVLFRATWKDKEMSSLSDADAEKYFNDAIFLRKTEVQLMETYTNKLKPVIGMNRALQLPKIEREIKKEMIAKARGIRKTNNAENNIDTAKKKEGKKKRGETKIIPPTVGPIKENP
;
A
#
# COMPACT_ATOMS: atom_id res chain seq x y z
N MET A 1 -28.90 -59.90 -32.02
CA MET A 1 -28.62 -58.89 -33.07
C MET A 1 -29.94 -58.34 -33.58
N LYS A 2 -30.26 -57.07 -33.27
CA LYS A 2 -31.07 -56.15 -34.09
C LYS A 2 -31.14 -54.77 -33.43
N LEU A 3 -30.51 -53.85 -34.16
CA LEU A 3 -30.65 -52.41 -34.29
C LEU A 3 -31.89 -51.70 -33.72
N ILE A 4 -31.60 -50.52 -33.13
CA ILE A 4 -32.16 -49.20 -33.46
C ILE A 4 -33.67 -49.01 -33.27
N GLN A 5 -34.02 -48.15 -32.31
CA GLN A 5 -34.98 -47.04 -32.47
C GLN A 5 -34.85 -46.08 -31.27
N TYR A 6 -35.19 -44.80 -31.50
CA TYR A 6 -35.11 -43.65 -30.58
C TYR A 6 -33.83 -42.78 -30.63
N THR A 7 -33.31 -42.57 -31.84
CA THR A 7 -32.90 -41.23 -32.26
C THR A 7 -34.17 -40.45 -32.56
N THR A 8 -34.58 -39.47 -31.74
CA THR A 8 -35.47 -38.30 -32.08
C THR A 8 -36.15 -37.66 -30.85
N LEU A 9 -35.45 -37.32 -29.76
CA LEU A 9 -35.97 -36.28 -28.85
C LEU A 9 -34.92 -35.82 -27.81
N CYS A 10 -33.92 -35.04 -28.21
CA CYS A 10 -33.18 -34.14 -27.30
C CYS A 10 -32.35 -33.15 -28.11
N LEU A 11 -33.00 -32.52 -29.10
CA LEU A 11 -32.47 -31.42 -29.91
C LEU A 11 -33.11 -30.10 -29.46
N PHE A 12 -33.14 -29.82 -28.15
CA PHE A 12 -33.61 -28.53 -27.60
C PHE A 12 -33.01 -28.30 -26.20
N ALA A 13 -31.69 -28.10 -26.13
CA ALA A 13 -31.05 -27.55 -24.94
C ALA A 13 -29.74 -26.81 -25.28
N PHE A 14 -29.62 -26.28 -26.49
CA PHE A 14 -28.46 -25.50 -26.95
C PHE A 14 -28.92 -24.10 -27.34
N SER A 15 -29.37 -23.32 -26.38
CA SER A 15 -29.58 -21.87 -26.55
C SER A 15 -29.98 -21.23 -25.22
N PHE A 16 -29.06 -21.10 -24.26
CA PHE A 16 -29.10 -20.02 -23.26
C PHE A 16 -27.80 -20.01 -22.43
N PHE A 17 -26.68 -19.60 -23.03
CA PHE A 17 -25.56 -19.06 -22.25
C PHE A 17 -24.70 -18.13 -23.11
N ILE A 18 -25.30 -17.03 -23.56
CA ILE A 18 -24.55 -15.88 -24.06
C ILE A 18 -24.87 -14.72 -23.11
N GLY A 19 -23.85 -14.26 -22.39
CA GLY A 19 -23.79 -12.88 -21.92
C GLY A 19 -23.63 -12.64 -20.42
N THR A 20 -22.46 -12.94 -19.84
CA THR A 20 -21.98 -12.25 -18.61
C THR A 20 -20.45 -12.06 -18.57
N SER A 21 -19.82 -11.57 -19.65
CA SER A 21 -18.37 -11.28 -19.66
C SER A 21 -17.99 -9.80 -19.86
N ALA A 22 -18.92 -8.85 -19.64
CA ALA A 22 -18.63 -7.42 -19.82
C ALA A 22 -18.31 -6.65 -18.52
N GLN A 23 -18.55 -7.24 -17.34
CA GLN A 23 -18.27 -6.59 -16.05
C GLN A 23 -16.92 -7.00 -15.42
N ASN A 24 -16.34 -8.14 -15.82
CA ASN A 24 -15.08 -8.65 -15.24
C ASN A 24 -13.84 -7.86 -15.74
N VAL A 25 -13.83 -7.43 -17.00
CA VAL A 25 -12.68 -6.73 -17.62
C VAL A 25 -12.44 -5.32 -17.06
N LYS A 26 -13.50 -4.60 -16.64
CA LYS A 26 -13.34 -3.27 -16.00
C LYS A 26 -12.78 -3.36 -14.58
N ASN A 27 -13.09 -4.44 -13.86
CA ASN A 27 -12.63 -4.65 -12.50
C ASN A 27 -11.18 -5.14 -12.45
N ALA A 28 -10.78 -6.08 -13.34
CA ALA A 28 -9.41 -6.58 -13.46
C ALA A 28 -8.40 -5.47 -13.85
N ASN A 29 -8.74 -4.64 -14.84
CA ASN A 29 -7.90 -3.50 -15.23
C ASN A 29 -7.76 -2.46 -14.10
N SER A 30 -8.76 -2.35 -13.21
CA SER A 30 -8.70 -1.43 -12.06
C SER A 30 -7.83 -1.97 -10.91
N SER A 31 -7.79 -3.28 -10.68
CA SER A 31 -6.95 -3.90 -9.66
C SER A 31 -5.48 -3.87 -10.08
N GLU A 32 -5.17 -4.21 -11.33
CA GLU A 32 -3.79 -4.17 -11.84
C GLU A 32 -3.20 -2.75 -11.83
N LYS A 33 -4.00 -1.74 -12.19
CA LYS A 33 -3.59 -0.33 -12.10
C LYS A 33 -3.37 0.12 -10.64
N LYS A 34 -4.18 -0.38 -9.70
CA LYS A 34 -3.98 -0.09 -8.26
C LYS A 34 -2.73 -0.77 -7.71
N ASP A 35 -2.47 -2.01 -8.11
CA ASP A 35 -1.32 -2.77 -7.64
C ASP A 35 -0.01 -2.26 -8.22
N SER A 36 0.04 -1.92 -9.51
CA SER A 36 1.18 -1.24 -10.12
C SER A 36 1.49 0.11 -9.44
N LEU A 37 0.46 0.90 -9.10
CA LEU A 37 0.63 2.15 -8.35
C LEU A 37 1.17 1.91 -6.93
N ARG A 38 0.70 0.87 -6.22
CA ARG A 38 1.22 0.49 -4.90
C ARG A 38 2.69 0.07 -4.99
N ILE A 39 3.04 -0.77 -5.97
CA ILE A 39 4.41 -1.22 -6.20
C ILE A 39 5.32 -0.02 -6.50
N ALA A 40 4.89 0.89 -7.36
CA ALA A 40 5.64 2.11 -7.67
C ALA A 40 5.87 2.98 -6.42
N LYS A 41 4.84 3.15 -5.57
CA LYS A 41 4.94 3.88 -4.29
C LYS A 41 5.93 3.22 -3.33
N VAL A 42 5.84 1.90 -3.15
CA VAL A 42 6.76 1.14 -2.29
C VAL A 42 8.20 1.24 -2.80
N LYS A 43 8.40 1.07 -4.12
CA LYS A 43 9.72 1.20 -4.75
C LYS A 43 10.29 2.61 -4.58
N GLY A 44 9.47 3.64 -4.75
CA GLY A 44 9.88 5.03 -4.55
C GLY A 44 10.28 5.33 -3.11
N LEU A 45 9.52 4.83 -2.12
CA LEU A 45 9.86 4.98 -0.70
C LEU A 45 11.13 4.20 -0.32
N ARG A 46 11.32 3.00 -0.89
CA ARG A 46 12.54 2.20 -0.68
C ARG A 46 13.77 2.94 -1.21
N LYS A 47 13.74 3.44 -2.45
CA LYS A 47 14.83 4.22 -3.03
C LYS A 47 15.12 5.47 -2.22
N PHE A 48 14.08 6.16 -1.74
CA PHE A 48 14.25 7.33 -0.89
C PHE A 48 14.94 6.98 0.42
N ARG A 49 14.50 5.91 1.11
CA ARG A 49 15.15 5.40 2.32
C ARG A 49 16.63 5.12 2.06
N GLU A 50 16.93 4.39 0.99
CA GLU A 50 18.31 4.02 0.64
C GLU A 50 19.16 5.27 0.37
N GLY A 51 18.63 6.26 -0.35
CA GLY A 51 19.30 7.54 -0.59
C GLY A 51 19.67 8.28 0.71
N LEU A 52 18.76 8.34 1.68
CA LEU A 52 19.02 8.99 2.96
C LEU A 52 20.11 8.29 3.79
N PHE A 53 20.16 6.95 3.75
CA PHE A 53 21.25 6.22 4.40
C PHE A 53 22.60 6.50 3.73
N VAL A 54 22.63 6.49 2.40
CA VAL A 54 23.86 6.78 1.64
C VAL A 54 24.36 8.21 1.94
N GLU A 55 23.45 9.18 1.97
CA GLU A 55 23.77 10.58 2.29
C GLU A 55 24.28 10.74 3.72
N LYS A 56 23.52 10.28 4.72
CA LYS A 56 23.85 10.51 6.14
C LYS A 56 25.02 9.68 6.65
N LEU A 57 25.28 8.51 6.06
CA LEU A 57 26.44 7.66 6.40
C LEU A 57 27.61 7.85 5.44
N HIS A 58 27.49 8.73 4.44
CA HIS A 58 28.50 8.95 3.40
C HIS A 58 29.03 7.62 2.82
N LEU A 59 28.12 6.74 2.40
CA LEU A 59 28.49 5.42 1.90
C LEU A 59 29.04 5.52 0.47
N SER A 60 30.16 4.85 0.20
CA SER A 60 30.58 4.58 -1.18
C SER A 60 29.70 3.52 -1.85
N ASP A 61 29.77 3.39 -3.18
CA ASP A 61 28.97 2.39 -3.91
C ASP A 61 29.28 0.94 -3.50
N ALA A 62 30.56 0.65 -3.19
CA ALA A 62 30.99 -0.65 -2.68
C ALA A 62 30.45 -0.91 -1.27
N GLU A 63 30.54 0.07 -0.38
CA GLU A 63 30.00 -0.03 0.98
C GLU A 63 28.49 -0.16 0.99
N LYS A 64 27.80 0.61 0.16
CA LYS A 64 26.34 0.64 0.04
C LYS A 64 25.76 -0.75 -0.21
N THR A 65 26.35 -1.50 -1.14
CA THR A 65 25.88 -2.84 -1.51
C THR A 65 25.96 -3.80 -0.33
N ASN A 66 27.11 -3.83 0.35
CA ASN A 66 27.33 -4.68 1.52
C ASN A 66 26.52 -4.23 2.75
N PHE A 67 26.40 -2.92 2.94
CA PHE A 67 25.64 -2.31 4.03
C PHE A 67 24.19 -2.74 3.98
N PHE A 68 23.49 -2.56 2.85
CA PHE A 68 22.07 -2.90 2.76
C PHE A 68 21.81 -4.40 2.88
N LEU A 69 22.71 -5.25 2.37
CA LEU A 69 22.61 -6.71 2.54
C LEU A 69 22.56 -7.11 4.02
N ILE A 70 23.46 -6.54 4.82
CA ILE A 70 23.55 -6.82 6.26
C ILE A 70 22.39 -6.14 7.01
N TYR A 71 22.14 -4.87 6.71
CA TYR A 71 21.20 -4.02 7.42
C TYR A 71 19.73 -4.45 7.19
N ASP A 72 19.36 -4.82 5.97
CA ASP A 72 17.99 -5.29 5.71
C ASP A 72 17.71 -6.61 6.44
N GLY A 73 18.72 -7.48 6.58
CA GLY A 73 18.63 -8.69 7.39
C GLY A 73 18.43 -8.40 8.89
N TYR A 74 19.12 -7.39 9.43
CA TYR A 74 18.91 -6.91 10.80
C TYR A 74 17.48 -6.43 11.01
N GLN A 75 17.00 -5.56 10.12
CA GLN A 75 15.66 -4.98 10.19
C GLN A 75 14.56 -6.03 10.06
N LEU A 76 14.78 -7.06 9.26
CA LEU A 76 13.84 -8.18 9.12
C LEU A 76 13.70 -8.95 10.44
N LYS A 77 14.81 -9.41 11.02
CA LYS A 77 14.79 -10.17 12.29
C LYS A 77 14.22 -9.35 13.45
N LEU A 78 14.57 -8.07 13.52
CA LEU A 78 14.03 -7.17 14.53
C LEU A 78 12.51 -7.00 14.37
N ARG A 79 12.03 -6.93 13.13
CA ARG A 79 10.59 -6.87 12.84
C ARG A 79 9.88 -8.16 13.25
N GLU A 80 10.43 -9.31 12.90
CA GLU A 80 9.87 -10.63 13.25
C GLU A 80 9.68 -10.78 14.75
N ALA A 81 10.73 -10.51 15.54
CA ALA A 81 10.67 -10.56 17.00
C ALA A 81 9.57 -9.64 17.56
N LYS A 82 9.47 -8.41 17.05
CA LYS A 82 8.44 -7.45 17.47
C LYS A 82 7.04 -7.82 17.02
N VAL A 83 6.89 -8.45 15.85
CA VAL A 83 5.60 -8.92 15.34
C VAL A 83 5.09 -10.06 16.21
N LEU A 84 5.94 -11.03 16.56
CA LEU A 84 5.58 -12.14 17.44
C LEU A 84 5.11 -11.66 18.81
N PHE A 85 5.87 -10.74 19.42
CA PHE A 85 5.47 -10.14 20.70
C PHE A 85 4.13 -9.42 20.60
N ARG A 86 3.94 -8.56 19.58
CA ARG A 86 2.66 -7.87 19.37
C ARG A 86 1.52 -8.83 19.08
N ALA A 87 1.73 -9.86 18.28
CA ALA A 87 0.68 -10.84 17.96
C ALA A 87 0.15 -11.54 19.22
N THR A 88 1.03 -11.74 20.21
CA THR A 88 0.69 -12.39 21.48
C THR A 88 -0.10 -11.47 22.42
N TRP A 89 0.20 -10.16 22.42
CA TRP A 89 -0.24 -9.23 23.47
C TRP A 89 -1.08 -8.04 23.00
N LYS A 90 -1.28 -7.86 21.68
CA LYS A 90 -1.95 -6.68 21.10
C LYS A 90 -3.40 -6.49 21.58
N ASP A 91 -4.14 -7.59 21.69
CA ASP A 91 -5.58 -7.55 21.98
C ASP A 91 -5.88 -7.80 23.47
N LYS A 92 -4.85 -7.85 24.33
CA LYS A 92 -4.97 -8.02 25.78
C LYS A 92 -4.84 -6.67 26.48
N GLU A 93 -5.78 -6.36 27.36
CA GLU A 93 -5.67 -5.17 28.23
C GLU A 93 -4.77 -5.45 29.43
N MET A 94 -3.79 -4.56 29.66
CA MET A 94 -2.77 -4.76 30.70
C MET A 94 -3.36 -4.73 32.11
N SER A 95 -4.43 -3.94 32.31
CA SER A 95 -5.12 -3.79 33.60
C SER A 95 -6.01 -4.99 33.97
N SER A 96 -6.30 -5.88 33.01
CA SER A 96 -7.17 -7.04 33.22
C SER A 96 -6.40 -8.36 33.19
N LEU A 97 -5.07 -8.33 33.22
CA LEU A 97 -4.26 -9.55 33.23
C LEU A 97 -4.32 -10.21 34.61
N SER A 98 -4.43 -11.54 34.61
CA SER A 98 -4.15 -12.33 35.81
C SER A 98 -2.68 -12.17 36.21
N ASP A 99 -2.33 -12.45 37.47
CA ASP A 99 -0.93 -12.39 37.92
C ASP A 99 -0.02 -13.31 37.07
N ALA A 100 -0.51 -14.50 36.70
CA ALA A 100 0.22 -15.42 35.83
C ALA A 100 0.41 -14.87 34.41
N ASP A 101 -0.61 -14.24 33.82
CA ASP A 101 -0.49 -13.58 32.51
C ASP A 101 0.43 -12.36 32.57
N ALA A 102 0.40 -11.59 33.66
CA ALA A 102 1.26 -10.44 33.88
C ALA A 102 2.74 -10.86 33.98
N GLU A 103 3.02 -11.94 34.72
CA GLU A 103 4.35 -12.54 34.79
C GLU A 103 4.82 -13.02 33.41
N LYS A 104 3.95 -13.70 32.67
CA LYS A 104 4.25 -14.13 31.30
C LYS A 104 4.53 -12.94 30.37
N TYR A 105 3.72 -11.88 30.45
CA TYR A 105 3.94 -10.65 29.68
C TYR A 105 5.32 -10.06 29.99
N PHE A 106 5.65 -9.96 31.27
CA PHE A 106 6.92 -9.42 31.72
C PHE A 106 8.09 -10.25 31.17
N ASN A 107 8.02 -11.58 31.29
CA ASN A 107 9.05 -12.49 30.78
C ASN A 107 9.21 -12.39 29.26
N ASP A 108 8.10 -12.33 28.50
CA ASP A 108 8.12 -12.14 27.05
C ASP A 108 8.73 -10.77 26.67
N ALA A 109 8.46 -9.72 27.45
CA ALA A 109 9.00 -8.38 27.22
C ALA A 109 10.51 -8.34 27.49
N ILE A 110 10.97 -8.97 28.57
CA ILE A 110 12.40 -9.13 28.87
C ILE A 110 13.09 -9.95 27.78
N PHE A 111 12.48 -11.04 27.32
CA PHE A 111 13.02 -11.85 26.23
C PHE A 111 13.17 -11.02 24.96
N LEU A 112 12.13 -10.28 24.55
CA LEU A 112 12.20 -9.38 23.40
C LEU A 112 13.37 -8.39 23.53
N ARG A 113 13.54 -7.79 24.71
CA ARG A 113 14.61 -6.83 24.97
C ARG A 113 16.00 -7.46 24.84
N LYS A 114 16.19 -8.67 25.36
CA LYS A 114 17.44 -9.44 25.20
C LYS A 114 17.71 -9.72 23.72
N THR A 115 16.69 -10.13 22.96
CA THR A 115 16.81 -10.34 21.52
C THR A 115 17.19 -9.06 20.78
N GLU A 116 16.61 -7.90 21.13
CA GLU A 116 16.98 -6.62 20.53
C GLU A 116 18.47 -6.31 20.73
N VAL A 117 18.98 -6.48 21.95
CA VAL A 117 20.38 -6.23 22.30
C VAL A 117 21.31 -7.21 21.57
N GLN A 118 20.97 -8.50 21.55
CA GLN A 118 21.76 -9.52 20.86
C GLN A 118 21.82 -9.28 19.35
N LEU A 119 20.71 -8.88 18.72
CA LEU A 119 20.68 -8.50 17.31
C LEU A 119 21.53 -7.24 17.08
N MET A 120 21.41 -6.23 17.94
CA MET A 120 22.23 -5.02 17.85
C MET A 120 23.73 -5.36 17.90
N GLU A 121 24.16 -6.18 18.85
CA GLU A 121 25.56 -6.64 18.95
C GLU A 121 26.01 -7.38 17.69
N THR A 122 25.25 -8.41 17.29
CA THR A 122 25.57 -9.27 16.15
C THR A 122 25.75 -8.46 14.87
N TYR A 123 24.83 -7.53 14.59
CA TYR A 123 24.84 -6.77 13.35
C TYR A 123 25.79 -5.58 13.42
N THR A 124 26.07 -5.01 14.60
CA THR A 124 27.15 -4.02 14.74
C THR A 124 28.50 -4.64 14.41
N ASN A 125 28.76 -5.87 14.87
CA ASN A 125 29.99 -6.59 14.54
C ASN A 125 30.13 -6.87 13.04
N LYS A 126 29.02 -7.13 12.34
CA LYS A 126 29.00 -7.31 10.88
C LYS A 126 29.12 -6.01 10.10
N LEU A 127 28.59 -4.90 10.62
CA LEU A 127 28.62 -3.59 9.97
C LEU A 127 29.96 -2.88 10.20
N LYS A 128 30.62 -3.11 11.34
CA LYS A 128 31.94 -2.53 11.68
C LYS A 128 32.97 -2.64 10.54
N PRO A 129 33.20 -3.80 9.89
CA PRO A 129 34.17 -3.89 8.79
C PRO A 129 33.70 -3.19 7.50
N VAL A 130 32.38 -2.95 7.34
CA VAL A 130 31.83 -2.34 6.11
C VAL A 130 31.82 -0.82 6.19
N ILE A 131 31.35 -0.26 7.31
CA ILE A 131 31.18 1.19 7.46
C ILE A 131 32.08 1.80 8.55
N GLY A 132 32.85 0.98 9.28
CA GLY A 132 33.63 1.46 10.41
C GLY A 132 32.77 1.68 11.67
N MET A 133 33.43 1.68 12.84
CA MET A 133 32.73 1.75 14.13
C MET A 133 32.03 3.09 14.37
N ASN A 134 32.65 4.21 13.96
CA ASN A 134 32.07 5.55 14.16
C ASN A 134 30.72 5.70 13.47
N ARG A 135 30.60 5.24 12.22
CA ARG A 135 29.33 5.25 11.48
C ARG A 135 28.32 4.24 12.04
N ALA A 136 28.78 3.07 12.48
CA ALA A 136 27.92 2.08 13.13
C ALA A 136 27.29 2.62 14.44
N LEU A 137 28.05 3.37 15.24
CA LEU A 137 27.55 4.00 16.47
C LEU A 137 26.51 5.10 16.21
N GLN A 138 26.61 5.80 15.08
CA GLN A 138 25.65 6.83 14.69
C GLN A 138 24.35 6.26 14.13
N LEU A 139 24.32 4.98 13.78
CA LEU A 139 23.20 4.33 13.11
C LEU A 139 21.87 4.50 13.87
N PRO A 140 21.77 4.30 15.20
CA PRO A 140 20.51 4.49 15.92
C PRO A 140 19.97 5.93 15.84
N LYS A 141 20.86 6.93 15.76
CA LYS A 141 20.47 8.34 15.59
C LYS A 141 19.97 8.58 14.17
N ILE A 142 20.76 8.17 13.17
CA ILE A 142 20.45 8.31 11.74
C ILE A 142 19.12 7.62 11.40
N GLU A 143 18.88 6.41 11.92
CA GLU A 143 17.62 5.69 11.74
C GLU A 143 16.40 6.48 12.22
N ARG A 144 16.50 7.15 13.37
CA ARG A 144 15.40 7.97 13.91
C ARG A 144 15.11 9.16 13.01
N GLU A 145 16.15 9.80 12.48
CA GLU A 145 16.02 10.92 11.54
C GLU A 145 15.39 10.46 10.23
N ILE A 146 15.92 9.38 9.62
CA ILE A 146 15.37 8.79 8.40
C ILE A 146 13.91 8.40 8.59
N LYS A 147 13.54 7.81 9.73
CA LYS A 147 12.15 7.47 10.03
C LYS A 147 11.26 8.71 10.07
N LYS A 148 11.71 9.82 10.66
CA LYS A 148 10.96 11.09 10.67
C LYS A 148 10.76 11.61 9.25
N GLU A 149 11.82 11.63 8.44
CA GLU A 149 11.76 12.10 7.04
C GLU A 149 10.86 11.21 6.18
N MET A 150 10.91 9.88 6.36
CA MET A 150 10.00 8.94 5.71
C MET A 150 8.54 9.18 6.08
N ILE A 151 8.24 9.42 7.35
CA ILE A 151 6.87 9.73 7.81
C ILE A 151 6.41 11.06 7.22
N ALA A 152 7.26 12.09 7.22
CA ALA A 152 6.96 13.39 6.62
C ALA A 152 6.64 13.26 5.13
N LYS A 153 7.47 12.53 4.37
CA LYS A 153 7.23 12.25 2.95
C LYS A 153 5.93 11.48 2.72
N ALA A 154 5.67 10.44 3.50
CA ALA A 154 4.43 9.66 3.39
C ALA A 154 3.18 10.49 3.71
N ARG A 155 3.24 11.38 4.71
CA ARG A 155 2.16 12.32 5.05
C ARG A 155 1.95 13.37 3.95
N GLY A 156 3.03 13.91 3.39
CA GLY A 156 2.98 14.85 2.27
C GLY A 156 2.23 14.25 1.07
N ILE A 157 2.58 13.02 0.68
CA ILE A 157 1.91 12.29 -0.41
C ILE A 157 0.41 12.15 -0.14
N ARG A 158 -0.02 11.85 1.09
CA ARG A 158 -1.45 11.76 1.43
C ARG A 158 -2.18 13.10 1.27
N LYS A 159 -1.55 14.21 1.68
CA LYS A 159 -2.15 15.55 1.60
C LYS A 159 -2.37 15.97 0.15
N THR A 160 -1.39 15.76 -0.74
CA THR A 160 -1.50 16.12 -2.17
C THR A 160 -2.61 15.34 -2.86
N ASN A 161 -2.71 14.03 -2.61
CA ASN A 161 -3.78 13.20 -3.17
C ASN A 161 -5.17 13.65 -2.70
N ASN A 162 -5.32 14.08 -1.44
CA ASN A 162 -6.61 14.59 -0.94
C ASN A 162 -6.97 15.96 -1.55
N ALA A 163 -5.98 16.80 -1.86
CA ALA A 163 -6.21 18.08 -2.53
C ALA A 163 -6.63 17.89 -4.00
N GLU A 164 -5.94 17.02 -4.76
CA GLU A 164 -6.27 16.72 -6.15
C GLU A 164 -7.68 16.11 -6.28
N ASN A 165 -8.04 15.15 -5.42
CA ASN A 165 -9.39 14.57 -5.40
C ASN A 165 -10.49 15.59 -5.05
N ASN A 166 -10.19 16.59 -4.20
CA ASN A 166 -11.14 17.67 -3.90
C ASN A 166 -11.30 18.67 -5.05
N ILE A 167 -10.25 18.94 -5.83
CA ILE A 167 -10.31 19.81 -7.01
C ILE A 167 -11.11 19.13 -8.14
N ASP A 168 -10.91 17.83 -8.37
CA ASP A 168 -11.65 17.08 -9.38
C ASP A 168 -13.13 16.95 -9.05
N THR A 169 -13.47 16.78 -7.77
CA THR A 169 -14.88 16.76 -7.33
C THR A 169 -15.53 18.14 -7.41
N ALA A 170 -14.80 19.23 -7.17
CA ALA A 170 -15.28 20.60 -7.36
C ALA A 170 -15.57 20.91 -8.84
N LYS A 171 -14.64 20.58 -9.76
CA LYS A 171 -14.84 20.76 -11.21
C LYS A 171 -16.02 19.95 -11.75
N LYS A 172 -16.25 18.74 -11.23
CA LYS A 172 -17.39 17.89 -11.61
C LYS A 172 -18.74 18.45 -11.15
N LYS A 173 -18.79 19.15 -10.02
CA LYS A 173 -20.00 19.86 -9.55
C LYS A 173 -20.29 21.11 -10.38
N GLU A 174 -19.24 21.84 -10.76
CA GLU A 174 -19.34 23.06 -11.56
C GLU A 174 -19.80 22.78 -13.01
N GLY A 175 -19.32 21.68 -13.61
CA GLY A 175 -19.78 21.20 -14.93
C GLY A 175 -21.24 20.72 -14.96
N LYS A 176 -21.82 20.29 -13.83
CA LYS A 176 -23.25 19.96 -13.73
C LYS A 176 -24.14 21.20 -13.61
N LYS A 177 -23.65 22.29 -13.01
CA LYS A 177 -24.42 23.54 -12.83
C LYS A 177 -24.64 24.27 -14.16
N LYS A 178 -23.69 24.20 -15.11
CA LYS A 178 -23.80 24.82 -16.44
C LYS A 178 -24.71 24.10 -17.44
N ARG A 179 -25.23 22.90 -17.13
CA ARG A 179 -26.21 22.19 -17.98
C ARG A 179 -27.68 22.47 -17.62
N GLY A 180 -27.94 23.31 -16.61
CA GLY A 180 -29.31 23.61 -16.14
C GLY A 180 -29.92 24.92 -16.66
N GLU A 181 -29.18 25.76 -17.38
CA GLU A 181 -29.69 27.03 -17.90
C GLU A 181 -29.94 26.96 -19.42
N THR A 182 -30.91 26.15 -19.83
CA THR A 182 -31.52 26.32 -21.15
C THR A 182 -32.59 27.41 -21.02
N LYS A 183 -32.21 28.64 -21.41
CA LYS A 183 -33.10 29.80 -21.46
C LYS A 183 -34.26 29.48 -22.41
N ILE A 184 -35.48 29.34 -21.88
CA ILE A 184 -36.70 29.15 -22.67
C ILE A 184 -36.94 30.43 -23.45
N ILE A 185 -36.76 30.38 -24.78
CA ILE A 185 -37.16 31.44 -25.70
C ILE A 185 -38.60 31.12 -26.13
N PRO A 186 -39.59 31.98 -25.87
CA PRO A 186 -40.95 31.73 -26.35
C PRO A 186 -41.03 31.85 -27.87
N PRO A 187 -41.81 31.00 -28.57
CA PRO A 187 -41.92 31.03 -30.02
C PRO A 187 -42.69 32.27 -30.49
N THR A 188 -42.03 33.07 -31.32
CA THR A 188 -42.62 34.14 -32.13
C THR A 188 -43.52 33.57 -33.22
N VAL A 189 -44.82 33.89 -33.18
CA VAL A 189 -45.81 33.59 -34.22
C VAL A 189 -45.61 34.57 -35.39
N GLY A 190 -45.27 34.05 -36.56
CA GLY A 190 -45.18 34.78 -37.83
C GLY A 190 -46.44 34.59 -38.70
N PRO A 191 -46.70 35.49 -39.66
CA PRO A 191 -48.04 35.75 -40.19
C PRO A 191 -48.52 34.76 -41.27
N ILE A 192 -49.84 34.59 -41.28
CA ILE A 192 -50.67 33.86 -42.24
C ILE A 192 -50.51 34.49 -43.63
N LYS A 193 -50.17 33.67 -44.64
CA LYS A 193 -50.31 34.03 -46.05
C LYS A 193 -51.58 33.40 -46.59
N GLU A 194 -52.55 34.24 -46.91
CA GLU A 194 -53.66 33.93 -47.83
C GLU A 194 -53.11 33.86 -49.26
N ASN A 195 -53.51 32.84 -50.01
CA ASN A 195 -53.33 32.75 -51.46
C ASN A 195 -54.70 32.87 -52.14
N PRO A 196 -54.78 33.45 -53.35
CA PRO A 196 -56.02 33.57 -54.11
C PRO A 196 -56.56 32.22 -54.61
#